data_AF-A0ABD5U1S3-F1
#
_entry.id   AF-A0ABD5U1S3-F1
#
_cell.length_a   1.000
_cell.length_b   1.000
_cell.length_c   1.000
_cell.angle_alpha   90.00
_cell.angle_beta   90.00
_cell.angle_gamma   90.00
#
_symmetry.space_group_name_H-M   'P 1'
#
loop_
_entity.id
_entity.type
_entity.pdbx_description
1 polymer ?
#
loop_
_entity_poly.entity_id
_entity_poly.type
_entity_poly.pdbx_seq_one_letter_code
_entity_poly.pdbx_strand_id
1 'polypeptide(L)' 'MSTTASAATTDLSEKQRRILNYLESNAPDQMYFKSRLIAEDLGLSAKEVGANMRALLSDEYDVTVEKWGYSSGTTWKVTV' A
#
# COMPACT_ATOMS: atom_id res chain seq x y z
N MET A 1 -4.16 -25.45 -1.87
CA MET A 1 -4.81 -24.83 -0.71
C MET A 1 -4.92 -23.34 -1.01
N SER A 2 -6.06 -22.83 -1.46
CA SER A 2 -6.15 -21.43 -1.93
C SER A 2 -7.58 -20.90 -1.78
N THR A 3 -7.95 -20.44 -0.59
CA THR A 3 -9.20 -19.67 -0.39
C THR A 3 -9.16 -18.90 0.93
N THR A 4 -8.39 -17.80 1.01
CA THR A 4 -8.67 -16.71 1.97
C THR A 4 -8.06 -15.38 1.51
N ALA A 5 -8.67 -14.69 0.54
CA ALA A 5 -8.31 -13.29 0.23
C ALA A 5 -9.52 -12.37 0.02
N SER A 6 -10.71 -12.90 -0.29
CA SER A 6 -11.86 -12.05 -0.65
C SER A 6 -12.56 -11.34 0.52
N ALA A 7 -12.31 -11.69 1.79
CA ALA A 7 -13.05 -11.12 2.91
C ALA A 7 -12.45 -9.79 3.44
N ALA A 8 -11.13 -9.59 3.36
CA ALA A 8 -10.50 -8.35 3.85
C ALA A 8 -10.70 -7.17 2.87
N THR A 9 -10.88 -7.44 1.58
CA THR A 9 -11.02 -6.40 0.55
C THR A 9 -12.33 -5.63 0.62
N THR A 10 -13.37 -6.12 1.30
CA THR A 10 -14.70 -5.48 1.30
C THR A 10 -14.77 -4.21 2.15
N ASP A 11 -13.89 -4.05 3.15
CA ASP A 11 -13.92 -2.89 4.07
C ASP A 11 -13.03 -1.72 3.63
N LEU A 12 -12.22 -1.93 2.58
CA LEU A 12 -11.41 -0.87 2.02
C LEU A 12 -12.26 0.13 1.22
N SER A 13 -11.87 1.39 1.23
CA SER A 13 -12.32 2.37 0.25
C SER A 13 -11.70 2.10 -1.12
N GLU A 14 -12.27 2.69 -2.17
CA GLU A 14 -11.73 2.55 -3.52
C GLU A 14 -10.28 3.03 -3.64
N LYS A 15 -9.91 4.11 -2.95
CA LYS A 15 -8.52 4.59 -2.95
C LYS A 15 -7.58 3.60 -2.26
N GLN A 16 -8.01 3.00 -1.15
CA GLN A 16 -7.20 2.00 -0.44
C GLN A 16 -7.02 0.74 -1.29
N ARG A 17 -8.07 0.25 -1.96
CA ARG A 17 -7.95 -0.87 -2.90
C ARG A 17 -6.97 -0.59 -4.03
N ARG A 18 -7.06 0.59 -4.65
CA ARG A 18 -6.12 1.00 -5.72
C ARG A 18 -4.68 1.07 -5.24
N ILE A 19 -4.45 1.55 -4.02
CA ILE A 19 -3.11 1.58 -3.41
C ILE A 19 -2.64 0.16 -3.10
N LEU A 20 -3.46 -0.69 -2.48
CA LEU A 20 -3.11 -2.07 -2.15
C LEU A 20 -2.70 -2.86 -3.39
N ASN A 21 -3.52 -2.84 -4.45
CA ASN A 21 -3.22 -3.51 -5.71
C ASN A 21 -1.89 -3.03 -6.32
N TYR A 22 -1.59 -1.73 -6.21
CA TYR A 22 -0.31 -1.17 -6.66
C TYR A 22 0.86 -1.73 -5.85
N LEU A 23 0.73 -1.85 -4.52
CA LEU A 23 1.78 -2.43 -3.68
C LEU A 23 1.99 -3.91 -4.02
N GLU A 24 0.94 -4.72 -4.05
CA GLU A 24 1.00 -6.16 -4.34
C GLU A 24 1.63 -6.45 -5.71
N SER A 25 1.30 -5.65 -6.72
CA SER A 25 1.83 -5.83 -8.08
C SER A 25 3.32 -5.50 -8.20
N ASN A 26 3.88 -4.70 -7.28
CA ASN A 26 5.27 -4.24 -7.36
C ASN A 26 6.17 -4.80 -6.24
N ALA A 27 5.59 -5.30 -5.15
CA ALA A 27 6.32 -5.84 -4.00
C ALA A 27 7.30 -6.99 -4.31
N PRO A 28 7.09 -7.82 -5.36
CA PRO A 28 8.08 -8.82 -5.77
C PRO A 28 9.42 -8.22 -6.22
N ASP A 29 9.41 -7.00 -6.78
CA ASP A 29 10.58 -6.36 -7.39
C ASP A 29 11.10 -5.16 -6.58
N GLN A 30 10.31 -4.61 -5.66
CA GLN A 30 10.74 -3.50 -4.80
C GLN A 30 10.20 -3.60 -3.38
N MET A 31 11.01 -3.20 -2.40
CA MET A 31 10.63 -3.22 -0.98
C MET A 31 10.28 -1.85 -0.42
N TYR A 32 10.64 -0.75 -1.09
CA TYR A 32 10.52 0.61 -0.54
C TYR A 32 9.71 1.53 -1.45
N PHE A 33 8.59 2.00 -0.92
CA PHE A 33 7.61 2.76 -1.68
C PHE A 33 7.47 4.17 -1.12
N LYS A 34 7.77 5.19 -1.93
CA LYS A 34 7.57 6.59 -1.54
C LYS A 34 6.13 7.01 -1.84
N SER A 35 5.44 7.62 -0.87
CA SER A 35 4.08 8.13 -1.07
C SER A 35 3.94 9.08 -2.26
N ARG A 36 5.00 9.83 -2.59
CA ARG A 36 5.01 10.72 -3.77
C ARG A 36 4.99 9.94 -5.08
N LEU A 37 5.76 8.87 -5.19
CA LEU A 37 5.84 8.08 -6.43
C LEU A 37 4.55 7.29 -6.66
N ILE A 38 4.01 6.67 -5.61
CA ILE A 38 2.68 6.04 -5.67
C ILE A 38 1.61 7.06 -6.12
N ALA A 39 1.69 8.28 -5.59
CA ALA A 39 0.74 9.34 -5.91
C ALA A 39 0.81 9.77 -7.39
N GLU A 40 2.02 9.90 -7.93
CA GLU A 40 2.26 10.19 -9.34
C GLU A 40 1.67 9.10 -10.24
N ASP A 41 1.86 7.82 -9.90
CA ASP A 41 1.37 6.69 -10.69
C ASP A 41 -0.16 6.50 -10.60
N LEU A 42 -0.75 6.78 -9.45
CA LEU A 42 -2.20 6.58 -9.22
C LEU A 42 -3.05 7.84 -9.47
N GLY A 43 -2.42 8.96 -9.83
CA GLY A 43 -3.11 10.25 -9.97
C GLY A 43 -3.72 10.75 -8.67
N LEU A 44 -3.01 10.54 -7.56
CA LEU A 44 -3.38 10.99 -6.21
C LEU A 44 -2.40 12.08 -5.74
N SER A 45 -2.66 12.68 -4.58
CA SER A 45 -1.63 13.44 -3.86
C SER A 45 -0.83 12.57 -2.89
N ALA A 46 0.43 12.92 -2.63
CA ALA A 46 1.26 12.22 -1.65
C ALA A 46 0.63 12.21 -0.24
N LYS A 47 -0.11 13.28 0.11
CA LYS A 47 -0.88 13.38 1.36
C LYS A 47 -2.01 12.37 1.41
N GLU A 48 -2.76 12.22 0.32
CA GLU A 48 -3.84 11.22 0.23
C GLU A 48 -3.29 9.80 0.32
N VAL A 49 -2.21 9.49 -0.39
CA VAL A 49 -1.56 8.17 -0.29
C VAL A 49 -1.16 7.90 1.15
N GLY A 50 -0.42 8.82 1.79
CA GLY A 50 0.02 8.63 3.18
C GLY A 50 -1.13 8.51 4.19
N ALA A 51 -2.29 9.13 3.93
CA ALA A 51 -3.48 8.97 4.76
C ALA A 51 -4.08 7.57 4.62
N ASN A 52 -4.23 7.08 3.39
CA ASN A 52 -4.85 5.79 3.09
C ASN A 52 -3.96 4.59 3.46
N MET A 53 -2.63 4.73 3.39
CA MET A 53 -1.67 3.68 3.76
C MET A 53 -1.81 3.19 5.21
N ARG A 54 -2.35 4.01 6.13
CA ARG A 54 -2.56 3.59 7.53
C ARG A 54 -3.53 2.43 7.66
N ALA A 55 -4.51 2.32 6.76
CA ALA A 55 -5.45 1.19 6.75
C ALA A 55 -4.82 -0.10 6.20
N LEU A 56 -3.66 0.01 5.56
CA LEU A 56 -2.94 -1.11 4.95
C LEU A 56 -1.81 -1.64 5.85
N LEU A 57 -1.63 -1.09 7.06
CA LEU A 57 -0.63 -1.53 8.04
C LEU A 57 -0.96 -2.89 8.71
N SER A 58 -2.03 -3.56 8.25
CA SER A 58 -2.47 -4.86 8.76
C SER A 58 -1.73 -6.00 8.04
N ASP A 59 -1.47 -7.10 8.74
CA ASP A 59 -0.90 -8.35 8.17
C ASP A 59 -1.98 -9.24 7.53
N GLU A 60 -3.17 -8.70 7.27
CA GLU A 60 -4.31 -9.42 6.69
C GLU A 60 -4.27 -9.48 5.15
N TYR A 61 -3.30 -8.83 4.53
CA TYR A 61 -3.13 -8.76 3.08
C TYR A 61 -1.93 -9.59 2.63
N ASP A 62 -1.82 -9.83 1.32
CA ASP A 62 -0.69 -10.57 0.73
C ASP A 62 0.65 -9.81 0.82
N VAL A 63 0.62 -8.60 1.39
CA VAL A 63 1.78 -7.76 1.68
C VAL A 63 1.71 -7.23 3.11
N THR A 64 2.83 -7.24 3.82
CA THR A 64 3.01 -6.50 5.08
C THR A 64 3.53 -5.10 4.76
N VAL A 65 2.86 -4.08 5.29
CA VAL A 65 3.23 -2.67 5.10
C VAL A 65 3.71 -2.07 6.42
N GLU A 66 4.91 -1.49 6.41
CA GLU A 66 5.50 -0.79 7.56
C GLU A 66 5.88 0.64 7.18
N LYS A 67 5.70 1.58 8.11
CA LYS A 67 6.18 2.96 7.92
C LYS A 67 7.69 3.06 8.19
N TRP A 68 8.49 3.37 7.18
CA TRP A 68 9.95 3.32 7.25
C TRP A 68 10.63 4.67 7.52
N GLY A 69 10.20 5.76 6.84
CA GLY A 69 10.90 7.04 6.96
C GLY A 69 10.16 8.24 6.40
N TYR A 70 10.69 9.44 6.64
CA TYR A 70 10.02 10.72 6.33
C TYR A 70 10.79 11.65 5.38
N SER A 71 11.97 11.26 4.88
CA SER A 71 12.76 12.13 4.01
C SER A 71 12.05 12.33 2.66
N SER A 72 11.74 13.59 2.31
CA SER A 72 11.00 14.01 1.10
C SER A 72 9.56 13.47 0.97
N GLY A 73 8.97 12.99 2.08
CA GLY A 73 7.67 12.33 2.14
C GLY A 73 7.73 11.00 2.88
N THR A 74 6.59 10.38 3.17
CA THR A 74 6.56 9.08 3.85
C THR A 74 7.03 7.98 2.90
N THR A 75 7.99 7.17 3.36
CA THR A 75 8.42 5.93 2.72
C THR A 75 7.85 4.75 3.50
N TRP A 76 7.33 3.76 2.77
CA TRP A 76 6.75 2.55 3.30
C TRP A 76 7.62 1.38 2.89
N LYS A 77 7.96 0.52 3.84
CA LYS A 77 8.56 -0.77 3.54
C LYS A 77 7.42 -1.75 3.31
N VAL A 78 7.52 -2.52 2.23
CA VAL A 78 6.53 -3.53 1.87
C VAL A 78 7.26 -4.84 1.63
N THR A 79 6.74 -5.92 2.20
CA THR A 79 7.28 -7.28 2.06
C THR A 79 6.15 -8.25 1.76
N VAL A 80 6.45 -9.25 0.92
CA VAL A 80 5.61 -10.43 0.67
C VAL A 80 6.02 -11.60 1.55
#